data_AF-A0A2E2YQY8-F1
#
_entry.id   AF-A0A2E2YQY8-F1
#
_cell.length_a   1.000
_cell.length_b   1.000
_cell.length_c   1.000
_cell.angle_alpha   90.00
_cell.angle_beta   90.00
_cell.angle_gamma   90.00
#
_symmetry.space_group_name_H-M   'P 1'
#
loop_
_entity.id
_entity.type
_entity.pdbx_description
1 polymer ?
#
loop_
_entity_poly.entity_id
_entity_poly.type
_entity_poly.pdbx_seq_one_letter_code
_entity_poly.pdbx_strand_id
1 'polypeptide(L)'
;MFWSSLFLMSNQTILERIPYNIATPVDAALEFIRAKRGDGFDITGIVDPLDAFEIEKTEPIELGLILCDGEICIREQVLLTKVGENWAVSEADQEDSLIPAHLDPPAGVRLDWLQRQIDDYSFVLLLYYRGLW
;
A
#
# COMPACT_ATOMS: atom_id res chain seq x y z
N MET A 1 3.31 7.82 -33.67
CA MET A 1 3.61 8.33 -32.32
C MET A 1 3.42 7.17 -31.37
N PHE A 2 4.51 6.51 -30.99
CA PHE A 2 4.51 5.40 -30.04
C PHE A 2 4.56 6.02 -28.64
N TRP A 3 3.49 5.84 -27.85
CA TRP A 3 3.59 5.95 -26.40
C TRP A 3 3.91 4.56 -25.88
N SER A 4 5.19 4.35 -25.56
CA SER A 4 5.62 3.21 -24.76
C SER A 4 5.11 3.43 -23.35
N SER A 5 4.09 2.66 -22.95
CA SER A 5 3.83 2.39 -21.53
C SER A 5 5.05 1.67 -20.97
N LEU A 6 5.99 2.41 -20.40
CA LEU A 6 6.92 1.86 -19.44
C LEU A 6 6.10 1.53 -18.20
N PHE A 7 5.77 0.24 -18.07
CA PHE A 7 5.47 -0.38 -16.78
C PHE A 7 6.67 -0.12 -15.86
N LEU A 8 6.57 0.90 -15.02
CA LEU A 8 7.44 1.03 -13.86
C LEU A 8 7.06 -0.11 -12.92
N MET A 9 7.97 -1.07 -12.75
CA MET A 9 7.97 -1.92 -11.57
C MET A 9 8.17 -0.97 -10.38
N SER A 10 7.09 -0.53 -9.73
CA SER A 10 7.18 0.30 -8.52
C SER A 10 7.86 -0.51 -7.43
N ASN A 11 9.16 -0.29 -7.26
CA ASN A 11 9.88 -0.72 -6.07
C ASN A 11 9.49 0.25 -4.94
N GLN A 12 8.35 -0.02 -4.29
CA GLN A 12 7.84 0.86 -3.24
C GLN A 12 8.77 0.83 -2.03
N THR A 13 9.11 2.00 -1.51
CA THR A 13 9.99 2.15 -0.35
C THR A 13 9.15 2.40 0.90
N ILE A 14 9.31 1.57 1.92
CA ILE A 14 8.63 1.74 3.21
C ILE A 14 9.59 2.41 4.19
N LEU A 15 9.16 3.53 4.78
CA LEU A 15 9.82 4.14 5.92
C LEU A 15 9.03 3.87 7.20
N GLU A 16 9.64 3.15 8.13
CA GLU A 16 9.04 2.86 9.45
C GLU A 16 9.09 4.06 10.42
N ARG A 17 9.98 5.03 10.16
CA ARG A 17 10.06 6.26 10.95
C ARG A 17 9.57 7.44 10.12
N ILE A 18 8.56 8.11 10.66
CA ILE A 18 7.98 9.32 10.06
C ILE A 18 9.02 10.45 10.13
N PRO A 19 9.48 10.97 8.97
CA PRO A 19 10.34 12.14 8.91
C PRO A 19 9.65 13.38 9.50
N TYR A 20 10.39 14.21 10.23
CA TYR A 20 9.85 15.39 10.93
C TYR A 20 9.15 16.38 9.99
N ASN A 21 9.65 16.54 8.77
CA ASN A 21 9.11 17.46 7.76
C ASN A 21 7.70 17.05 7.27
N ILE A 22 7.26 15.81 7.50
CA ILE A 22 5.93 15.33 7.12
C ILE A 22 5.06 14.93 8.32
N ALA A 23 5.49 15.20 9.55
CA ALA A 23 4.73 14.85 10.74
C ALA A 23 3.32 15.48 10.72
N THR A 24 3.21 16.79 10.47
CA THR A 24 1.92 17.49 10.43
C THR A 24 0.91 16.92 9.42
N PRO A 25 1.25 16.71 8.13
CA PRO A 25 0.32 16.07 7.20
C PRO A 25 -0.02 14.62 7.58
N VAL A 26 0.94 13.86 8.13
CA VAL A 26 0.71 12.48 8.56
C VAL A 26 -0.24 12.40 9.76
N ASP A 27 -0.11 13.33 10.73
CA ASP A 27 -1.02 13.43 11.87
C ASP A 27 -2.45 13.76 11.42
N ALA A 28 -2.61 14.69 10.47
CA ALA A 28 -3.91 15.01 9.90
C ALA A 28 -4.54 13.80 9.18
N ALA A 29 -3.73 13.00 8.49
CA ALA A 29 -4.18 11.76 7.87
C ALA A 29 -4.60 10.71 8.90
N LEU A 30 -3.86 10.59 10.02
CA LEU A 30 -4.21 9.70 11.11
C LEU A 30 -5.55 10.05 11.73
N GLU A 31 -5.77 11.34 12.04
CA GLU A 31 -7.06 11.80 12.58
C GLU A 31 -8.22 11.50 11.62
N PHE A 32 -8.02 11.74 10.33
CA PHE A 32 -9.01 11.40 9.31
C PHE A 32 -9.34 9.89 9.29
N ILE A 33 -8.32 9.03 9.31
CA ILE A 33 -8.52 7.57 9.28
C ILE A 33 -9.19 7.08 10.57
N ARG A 34 -8.78 7.61 11.73
CA ARG A 34 -9.37 7.29 13.03
C ARG A 34 -10.83 7.69 13.11
N ALA A 35 -11.20 8.86 12.58
CA ALA A 35 -12.60 9.27 12.50
C ALA A 35 -13.45 8.31 11.65
N LYS A 36 -12.85 7.66 10.63
CA LYS A 36 -13.53 6.71 9.75
C LYS A 36 -13.58 5.28 10.32
N ARG A 37 -12.50 4.81 10.95
CA ARG A 37 -12.30 3.39 11.32
C ARG A 37 -12.25 3.12 12.83
N GLY A 38 -12.13 4.15 13.65
CA GLY A 38 -11.91 4.06 15.09
C GLY A 38 -10.44 4.24 15.49
N ASP A 39 -10.21 4.49 16.78
CA ASP A 39 -8.92 4.93 17.34
C ASP A 39 -7.90 3.81 17.59
N GLY A 40 -8.17 2.57 17.14
CA GLY A 40 -7.33 1.40 17.45
C GLY A 40 -6.01 1.31 16.68
N PHE A 41 -5.80 2.19 15.69
CA PHE A 41 -4.68 2.10 14.76
C PHE A 41 -3.58 3.12 15.08
N ASP A 42 -2.33 2.66 14.99
CA ASP A 42 -1.11 3.47 15.00
C ASP A 42 -0.41 3.42 13.64
N ILE A 43 0.18 4.54 13.21
CA ILE A 43 1.00 4.58 11.99
C ILE A 43 2.35 3.97 12.29
N THR A 44 2.68 2.88 11.60
CA THR A 44 3.97 2.18 11.73
C THR A 44 4.84 2.34 10.50
N GLY A 45 4.30 2.87 9.41
CA GLY A 45 5.07 3.11 8.21
C GLY A 45 4.40 4.04 7.21
N ILE A 46 5.24 4.60 6.33
CA ILE A 46 4.84 5.42 5.18
C ILE A 46 5.34 4.72 3.93
N VAL A 47 4.48 4.56 2.94
CA VAL A 47 4.81 4.00 1.63
C VAL A 47 5.15 5.14 0.68
N ASP A 48 6.30 5.04 0.02
CA ASP A 48 6.82 6.05 -0.92
C ASP A 48 6.79 7.46 -0.28
N PRO A 49 7.63 7.68 0.75
CA PRO A 49 7.56 8.87 1.59
C PRO A 49 7.68 10.14 0.77
N LEU A 50 6.83 11.13 1.09
CA LEU A 50 6.84 12.41 0.42
C LEU A 50 8.20 13.09 0.56
N ASP A 51 8.72 13.57 -0.56
CA ASP A 51 9.93 14.38 -0.53
C ASP A 51 9.63 15.84 -0.17
N ALA A 52 10.69 16.61 0.11
CA ALA A 52 10.55 18.02 0.50
C ALA A 52 9.85 18.88 -0.58
N PHE A 53 9.97 18.51 -1.86
CA PHE A 53 9.37 19.25 -2.96
C PHE A 53 7.87 18.99 -3.08
N GLU A 54 7.41 17.78 -2.74
CA GLU A 54 6.01 17.43 -2.76
C GLU A 54 5.21 18.20 -1.71
N ILE A 55 5.75 18.37 -0.50
CA ILE A 55 5.09 19.09 0.61
C ILE A 55 4.84 20.59 0.28
N GLU A 56 5.61 21.14 -0.66
CA GLU A 56 5.47 22.52 -1.12
C GLU A 56 4.46 22.69 -2.26
N LYS A 57 4.02 21.61 -2.91
CA LYS A 57 3.02 21.66 -3.97
C LYS A 57 1.65 22.05 -3.41
N THR A 58 0.92 22.82 -4.21
CA THR A 58 -0.50 23.13 -3.96
C THR A 58 -1.44 22.08 -4.55
N GLU A 59 -0.91 21.20 -5.40
CA GLU A 59 -1.65 20.09 -5.99
C GLU A 59 -1.92 19.02 -4.93
N PRO A 60 -3.03 18.26 -5.03
CA PRO A 60 -3.27 17.14 -4.15
C PRO A 60 -2.20 16.05 -4.28
N ILE A 61 -1.79 15.47 -3.16
CA ILE A 61 -0.71 14.50 -3.06
C ILE A 61 -1.27 13.21 -2.47
N GLU A 62 -0.99 12.08 -3.08
CA GLU A 62 -1.33 10.79 -2.50
C GLU A 62 -0.31 10.37 -1.45
N LEU A 63 -0.79 9.94 -0.29
CA LEU A 63 0.03 9.42 0.79
C LEU A 63 -0.39 7.99 1.11
N GLY A 64 0.54 7.05 0.98
CA GLY A 64 0.37 5.66 1.43
C GLY A 64 0.82 5.50 2.87
N LEU A 65 -0.03 4.90 3.72
CA LEU A 65 0.23 4.68 5.13
C LEU A 65 0.07 3.20 5.49
N ILE A 66 0.93 2.72 6.39
CA ILE A 66 0.78 1.43 7.06
C ILE A 66 0.32 1.70 8.47
N LEU A 67 -0.85 1.16 8.81
CA LEU A 67 -1.46 1.28 10.13
C LEU A 67 -1.56 -0.09 10.78
N CYS A 68 -1.13 -0.21 12.03
CA CYS A 68 -1.22 -1.47 12.78
C CYS A 68 -2.01 -1.31 14.08
N ASP A 69 -2.80 -2.33 14.39
CA ASP A 69 -3.42 -2.58 15.69
C ASP A 69 -2.90 -3.93 16.20
N GLY A 70 -1.91 -3.88 17.10
CA GLY A 70 -1.15 -5.05 17.53
C GLY A 70 -0.47 -5.74 16.35
N GLU A 71 -0.92 -6.96 16.03
CA GLU A 71 -0.37 -7.81 14.97
C GLU A 71 -1.09 -7.61 13.61
N ILE A 72 -2.17 -6.83 13.58
CA ILE A 72 -2.97 -6.63 12.36
C ILE A 72 -2.56 -5.31 11.73
N CYS A 73 -1.95 -5.36 10.55
CA CYS A 73 -1.59 -4.19 9.78
C CYS A 73 -2.45 -4.06 8.51
N ILE A 74 -2.84 -2.84 8.19
CA ILE A 74 -3.56 -2.46 6.98
C ILE A 74 -2.80 -1.36 6.26
N ARG A 75 -2.98 -1.29 4.94
CA ARG A 75 -2.50 -0.19 4.11
C ARG A 75 -3.66 0.71 3.75
N GLU A 76 -3.51 2.01 3.97
CA GLU A 76 -4.45 3.03 3.52
C GLU A 76 -3.78 3.99 2.54
N GLN A 77 -4.58 4.56 1.65
CA GLN A 77 -4.19 5.67 0.80
C GLN A 77 -5.15 6.83 1.04
N VAL A 78 -4.58 8.01 1.21
CA VAL A 78 -5.32 9.27 1.38
C VAL A 78 -4.77 10.31 0.44
N LEU A 79 -5.62 11.28 0.09
CA LEU A 79 -5.23 12.43 -0.69
C LEU A 79 -5.07 13.65 0.24
N LEU A 80 -3.90 14.24 0.22
CA LEU A 80 -3.53 15.42 1.00
C LEU A 80 -3.64 16.67 0.13
N THR A 81 -4.33 17.69 0.61
CA THR A 81 -4.38 19.01 -0.04
C THR A 81 -3.93 20.08 0.95
N LYS A 82 -2.94 20.88 0.56
CA LYS A 82 -2.43 21.98 1.39
C LYS A 82 -3.42 23.14 1.44
N VAL A 83 -3.79 23.58 2.64
CA VAL A 83 -4.72 24.70 2.88
C VAL A 83 -4.07 25.70 3.85
N GLY A 84 -3.33 26.66 3.29
CA GLY A 84 -2.50 27.58 4.08
C GLY A 84 -1.36 26.82 4.76
N GLU A 85 -1.30 26.89 6.09
CA GLU A 85 -0.35 26.14 6.93
C GLU A 85 -0.88 24.76 7.37
N ASN A 86 -2.13 24.43 7.01
CA ASN A 86 -2.80 23.19 7.41
C ASN A 86 -2.97 22.23 6.23
N TRP A 87 -3.48 21.03 6.52
CA TRP A 87 -3.75 19.98 5.55
C TRP A 87 -5.20 19.54 5.60
N ALA A 88 -5.86 19.54 4.45
CA ALA A 88 -7.14 18.87 4.24
C ALA A 88 -6.86 17.45 3.72
N VAL A 89 -7.59 16.47 4.25
CA VAL A 89 -7.43 15.05 3.89
C VAL A 89 -8.73 14.53 3.32
N SER A 90 -8.64 13.80 2.21
CA SER A 90 -9.77 13.08 1.62
C SER A 90 -9.39 11.65 1.24
N GLU A 91 -10.37 10.85 0.88
CA GLU A 91 -10.12 9.51 0.35
C GLU A 91 -9.35 9.63 -0.98
N ALA A 92 -8.29 8.83 -1.13
CA ALA A 92 -7.70 8.62 -2.44
C ALA A 92 -8.60 7.64 -3.22
N ASP A 93 -8.70 7.84 -4.53
CA ASP A 93 -9.25 6.80 -5.40
C ASP A 93 -8.27 5.62 -5.34
N GLN A 94 -8.60 4.62 -4.53
CA GLN A 94 -7.91 3.34 -4.60
C GLN A 94 -8.25 2.76 -5.96
N GLU A 95 -7.38 2.94 -6.96
CA GLU A 95 -7.29 1.94 -8.01
C GLU A 95 -7.04 0.64 -7.27
N ASP A 96 -8.03 -0.26 -7.27
CA ASP A 96 -7.85 -1.66 -6.88
C ASP A 96 -6.54 -2.05 -7.53
N SER A 97 -5.47 -2.12 -6.72
CA SER A 97 -4.16 -2.44 -7.23
C SER A 97 -4.39 -3.75 -7.93
N LEU A 98 -4.34 -3.72 -9.26
CA LEU A 98 -4.52 -4.87 -10.12
C LEU A 98 -3.44 -5.81 -9.66
N ILE A 99 -3.75 -6.66 -8.67
CA ILE A 99 -2.81 -7.60 -8.07
C ILE A 99 -2.23 -8.27 -9.29
N PRO A 100 -0.94 -8.07 -9.60
CA PRO A 100 -0.42 -8.59 -10.83
C PRO A 100 -0.71 -10.08 -10.77
N ALA A 101 -1.45 -10.60 -11.76
CA ALA A 101 -1.80 -12.02 -11.86
C ALA A 101 -0.54 -12.92 -11.94
N HIS A 102 0.65 -12.34 -11.79
CA HIS A 102 1.95 -12.97 -11.76
C HIS A 102 2.21 -13.81 -10.49
N LEU A 103 1.36 -13.71 -9.45
CA LEU A 103 1.36 -14.67 -8.35
C LEU A 103 0.44 -15.88 -8.59
N ASP A 104 -0.45 -15.81 -9.59
CA ASP A 104 -1.16 -17.01 -10.02
C ASP A 104 -0.23 -17.84 -10.90
N PRO A 105 0.00 -19.13 -10.58
CA PRO A 105 0.67 -20.03 -11.53
C PRO A 105 -0.07 -19.97 -12.87
N PRO A 106 0.64 -20.03 -14.01
CA PRO A 106 0.05 -19.92 -15.34
C PRO A 106 -1.18 -20.83 -15.49
N ALA A 107 -2.21 -20.33 -16.17
CA ALA A 107 -3.44 -21.08 -16.38
C ALA A 107 -3.14 -22.48 -16.96
N GLY A 108 -3.65 -23.52 -16.31
CA GLY A 108 -3.42 -24.92 -16.69
C GLY A 108 -2.20 -25.60 -16.05
N VAL A 109 -1.20 -24.86 -15.56
CA VAL A 109 0.03 -25.46 -15.00
C VAL A 109 -0.16 -25.97 -13.57
N ARG A 110 -1.09 -25.36 -12.82
CA ARG A 110 -1.32 -25.65 -11.39
C ARG A 110 -1.72 -27.10 -11.13
N LEU A 111 -2.62 -27.66 -11.95
CA LEU A 111 -3.16 -29.00 -11.73
C LEU A 111 -2.09 -30.07 -11.98
N ASP A 112 -1.42 -30.00 -13.12
CA ASP A 112 -0.39 -30.98 -13.51
C ASP A 112 0.84 -30.92 -12.60
N TRP A 113 1.19 -29.73 -12.09
CA TRP A 113 2.23 -29.59 -11.08
C TRP A 113 1.80 -30.19 -9.75
N LEU A 114 0.60 -29.87 -9.26
CA LEU A 114 0.09 -30.36 -7.98
C LEU A 114 -0.04 -31.89 -7.99
N GLN A 115 -0.53 -32.46 -9.09
CA GLN A 115 -0.68 -33.91 -9.24
C GLN A 115 0.67 -34.63 -9.08
N ARG A 116 1.73 -34.13 -9.73
CA ARG A 116 3.08 -34.68 -9.57
C ARG A 116 3.59 -34.59 -8.14
N GLN A 117 3.32 -33.50 -7.43
CA GLN A 117 3.74 -33.38 -6.03
C GLN A 117 2.97 -34.34 -5.11
N ILE A 118 1.68 -34.57 -5.35
CA ILE A 118 0.89 -35.52 -4.55
C ILE A 118 1.38 -36.96 -4.75
N ASP A 119 1.79 -37.32 -5.97
CA ASP A 119 2.30 -38.67 -6.25
C ASP A 119 3.65 -38.95 -5.56
N ASP A 120 4.47 -37.91 -5.35
CA ASP A 120 5.82 -38.00 -4.78
C ASP A 120 5.89 -37.82 -3.25
N TYR A 121 4.85 -37.25 -2.61
CA TYR A 121 4.86 -36.89 -1.18
C TYR A 121 3.62 -37.39 -0.43
N SER A 122 3.79 -37.82 0.82
CA SER A 122 2.68 -38.31 1.67
C SER A 122 1.66 -37.22 2.06
N PHE A 123 2.04 -35.95 1.97
CA PHE A 123 1.15 -34.79 2.06
C PHE A 123 1.79 -33.58 1.38
N VAL A 124 0.97 -32.66 0.91
CA VAL A 124 1.40 -31.40 0.29
C VAL A 124 0.74 -30.24 1.03
N LEU A 125 1.54 -29.27 1.49
CA LEU A 125 1.04 -28.02 2.09
C LEU A 125 1.03 -26.92 1.03
N LEU A 126 -0.16 -26.46 0.65
CA LEU A 126 -0.32 -25.27 -0.20
C LEU A 126 -0.53 -24.04 0.69
N LEU A 127 0.49 -23.19 0.78
CA LEU A 127 0.37 -21.89 1.41
C LEU A 127 -0.06 -20.86 0.37
N TYR A 128 -1.30 -20.39 0.47
CA TYR A 128 -1.78 -19.27 -0.34
C TYR A 128 -1.60 -17.98 0.46
N TYR A 129 -0.60 -17.18 0.09
CA TYR A 129 -0.42 -15.87 0.71
C TYR A 129 -1.18 -14.81 -0.09
N ARG A 130 -2.20 -14.22 0.53
CA ARG A 130 -2.83 -12.97 0.09
C ARG A 130 -2.42 -11.87 1.07
N GLY A 131 -1.19 -11.41 0.95
CA GLY A 131 -0.77 -10.18 1.61
C GLY A 131 -1.35 -8.98 0.86
N LEU A 132 -1.89 -8.04 1.61
CA LEU A 132 -2.06 -6.67 1.16
C LEU A 132 -0.65 -6.07 1.11
N TRP A 133 -0.11 -5.86 -0.08
CA TRP A 133 1.13 -5.11 -0.29
C TRP A 133 0.84 -3.62 -0.21
#